data_AF-A0A4P9WDN6-F1
#
_entry.id   AF-A0A4P9WDN6-F1
#
_cell.length_a   1.000
_cell.length_b   1.000
_cell.length_c   1.000
_cell.angle_alpha   90.00
_cell.angle_beta   90.00
_cell.angle_gamma   90.00
#
_symmetry.space_group_name_H-M   'P 1'
#
loop_
_entity.id
_entity.type
_entity.pdbx_description
1 polymer ?
#
loop_
_entity_poly.entity_id
_entity_poly.type
_entity_poly.pdbx_seq_one_letter_code
_entity_poly.pdbx_strand_id
1 'polypeptide(L)'
;MVKVNITFTSASAKEVILTGSFNSWGKDLKAVKGSDDVFTATIDREAGETVYFKFIVDGAWTLSDSYEQDNSQNVLNNFVVVSEEVKTPAPAAAPKSRVAALANEDKEIVGRASESDLERISPARKNSVWKCFKSLFN
;
A
#
# COMPACT_ATOMS: atom_id res chain seq x y z
N MET A 1 4.70 -0.74 -32.22
CA MET A 1 3.81 -0.06 -31.25
C MET A 1 2.67 -0.95 -30.75
N VAL A 2 2.73 -1.31 -29.47
CA VAL A 2 1.81 -2.15 -28.71
C VAL A 2 1.07 -1.29 -27.69
N LYS A 3 -0.23 -1.53 -27.53
CA LYS A 3 -1.06 -0.90 -26.50
C LYS A 3 -0.96 -1.68 -25.19
N VAL A 4 -0.51 -1.00 -24.14
CA VAL A 4 -0.39 -1.57 -22.80
C VAL A 4 -1.43 -0.92 -21.89
N ASN A 5 -2.29 -1.74 -21.29
CA ASN A 5 -3.26 -1.29 -20.31
C ASN A 5 -2.68 -1.45 -18.91
N ILE A 6 -2.45 -0.32 -18.24
CA ILE A 6 -2.04 -0.25 -16.85
C ILE A 6 -3.28 0.04 -16.02
N THR A 7 -3.55 -0.82 -15.05
CA THR A 7 -4.73 -0.77 -14.20
C THR A 7 -4.35 -0.51 -12.74
N PHE A 8 -5.23 0.14 -12.00
CA PHE A 8 -5.08 0.36 -10.57
C PHE A 8 -6.43 0.19 -9.91
N THR A 9 -6.54 -0.68 -8.92
CA THR A 9 -7.83 -0.99 -8.27
C THR A 9 -7.90 -0.28 -6.92
N SER A 10 -8.89 0.57 -6.72
CA SER A 10 -9.11 1.26 -5.44
C SER A 10 -10.53 1.78 -5.28
N ALA A 11 -11.21 1.33 -4.22
CA ALA A 11 -12.58 1.74 -3.92
C ALA A 11 -12.71 3.19 -3.44
N SER A 12 -11.65 3.73 -2.84
CA SER A 12 -11.69 5.07 -2.21
C SER A 12 -11.04 6.17 -3.04
N ALA A 13 -10.26 5.82 -4.07
CA ALA A 13 -9.58 6.81 -4.90
C ALA A 13 -10.59 7.66 -5.68
N LYS A 14 -10.39 8.98 -5.71
CA LYS A 14 -11.18 9.89 -6.54
C LYS A 14 -10.50 10.14 -7.87
N GLU A 15 -9.19 10.33 -7.83
CA GLU A 15 -8.36 10.58 -9.01
C GLU A 15 -7.09 9.73 -8.97
N VAL A 16 -6.77 9.12 -10.11
CA VAL A 16 -5.54 8.36 -10.31
C VAL A 16 -4.84 8.90 -11.55
N ILE A 17 -3.60 9.34 -11.39
CA ILE A 17 -2.74 9.80 -12.48
C ILE A 17 -1.61 8.79 -12.63
N LEU A 18 -1.41 8.30 -13.85
CA LEU A 18 -0.28 7.46 -14.20
C LEU A 18 0.89 8.35 -14.65
N THR A 19 2.09 8.07 -14.14
CA THR A 19 3.30 8.82 -14.48
C THR A 19 4.48 7.87 -14.58
N GLY A 20 5.40 8.11 -15.51
CA GLY A 20 6.51 7.18 -15.73
C GLY A 20 7.52 7.62 -16.76
N SER A 21 8.41 6.71 -17.15
CA SER A 21 9.46 6.96 -18.15
C SER A 21 8.88 7.41 -19.51
N PHE A 22 7.70 6.91 -19.87
CA PHE A 22 7.05 7.19 -21.14
C PHE A 22 6.56 8.64 -21.32
N ASN A 23 6.34 9.37 -20.21
CA ASN A 23 5.90 10.77 -20.20
C ASN A 23 6.87 11.68 -19.43
N SER A 24 8.14 11.28 -19.29
CA SER A 24 9.15 12.03 -18.52
C SER A 24 8.70 12.37 -17.10
N TRP A 25 7.97 11.45 -16.44
CA TRP A 25 7.39 11.63 -15.11
C TRP A 25 6.41 12.82 -15.00
N GLY A 26 5.72 13.15 -16.10
CA GLY A 26 4.64 14.13 -16.16
C GLY A 26 3.37 13.68 -15.41
N LYS A 27 2.48 14.63 -15.11
CA LYS A 27 1.18 14.38 -14.42
C LYS A 27 -0.02 14.60 -15.35
N ASP A 28 0.17 14.34 -16.62
CA ASP A 28 -0.76 14.59 -17.70
C ASP A 28 -1.70 13.41 -17.99
N LEU A 29 -1.27 12.17 -17.70
CA LEU A 29 -2.04 10.97 -18.02
C LEU A 29 -2.97 10.55 -16.86
N LYS A 30 -4.21 11.03 -16.89
CA LYS A 30 -5.26 10.61 -15.94
C LYS A 30 -5.84 9.25 -16.33
N ALA A 31 -5.92 8.33 -15.37
CA ALA A 31 -6.57 7.04 -15.57
C ALA A 31 -8.10 7.19 -15.52
N VAL A 32 -8.79 6.41 -16.35
CA VAL A 32 -10.25 6.40 -16.43
C VAL A 32 -10.77 5.40 -15.40
N LYS A 33 -11.64 5.85 -14.49
CA LYS A 33 -12.34 4.97 -13.55
C LYS A 33 -13.41 4.17 -14.30
N GLY A 34 -13.22 2.85 -14.38
CA GLY A 34 -14.19 1.90 -14.90
C GLY A 34 -15.15 1.39 -13.83
N SER A 35 -15.94 0.39 -14.20
CA SER A 35 -16.74 -0.40 -13.26
C SER A 35 -15.83 -1.15 -12.29
N ASP A 36 -16.34 -1.48 -11.11
CA ASP A 36 -15.63 -2.26 -10.08
C ASP A 36 -14.39 -1.58 -9.48
N ASP A 37 -14.38 -0.24 -9.47
CA ASP A 37 -13.30 0.56 -8.86
C ASP A 37 -11.91 0.34 -9.49
N VAL A 38 -11.89 -0.06 -10.77
CA VAL A 38 -10.67 -0.25 -11.56
C VAL A 38 -10.40 0.99 -12.39
N PHE A 39 -9.27 1.64 -12.15
CA PHE A 39 -8.75 2.73 -12.96
C PHE A 39 -7.88 2.16 -14.07
N THR A 40 -8.10 2.58 -15.32
CA THR A 40 -7.32 2.10 -16.47
C THR A 40 -6.67 3.27 -17.22
N ALA A 41 -5.39 3.16 -17.51
CA ALA A 41 -4.65 4.04 -18.40
C ALA A 41 -4.01 3.20 -19.51
N THR A 42 -4.11 3.67 -20.75
CA THR A 42 -3.52 3.00 -21.91
C THR A 42 -2.33 3.81 -22.41
N ILE A 43 -1.20 3.13 -22.64
CA ILE A 43 -0.01 3.72 -23.24
C ILE A 43 0.41 2.92 -24.47
N ASP A 44 0.91 3.61 -25.49
CA ASP A 44 1.45 3.01 -26.70
C ASP A 44 2.98 2.93 -26.59
N ARG A 45 3.57 1.73 -26.53
CA ARG A 45 5.03 1.51 -26.39
C ARG A 45 5.55 0.49 -27.39
N GLU A 46 6.86 0.42 -27.57
CA GLU A 46 7.46 -0.66 -28.38
C GLU A 46 7.59 -1.93 -27.56
N ALA A 47 7.50 -3.07 -28.24
CA ALA A 47 7.67 -4.34 -27.57
C ALA A 47 9.12 -4.58 -27.16
N GLY A 48 9.32 -5.31 -26.07
CA GLY A 48 10.59 -5.49 -25.40
C GLY A 48 11.00 -4.31 -24.51
N GLU A 49 10.26 -3.19 -24.51
CA GLU A 49 10.57 -2.03 -23.67
C GLU A 49 10.21 -2.30 -22.20
N THR A 50 11.08 -1.90 -21.27
CA THR A 50 10.75 -1.85 -19.84
C THR A 50 10.24 -0.46 -19.50
N VAL A 51 9.00 -0.39 -19.05
CA VAL A 51 8.36 0.86 -18.65
C VAL A 51 8.36 0.96 -17.14
N TYR A 52 8.97 2.03 -16.61
CA TYR A 52 8.94 2.36 -15.19
C TYR A 52 7.86 3.40 -14.94
N PHE A 53 7.06 3.21 -13.90
CA PHE A 53 5.94 4.09 -13.59
C PHE A 53 5.57 4.08 -12.10
N LYS A 54 4.72 5.05 -11.74
CA LYS A 54 4.11 5.19 -10.43
C LYS A 54 2.72 5.81 -10.58
N PHE A 55 1.89 5.63 -9.56
CA PHE A 55 0.57 6.24 -9.50
C PHE A 55 0.61 7.46 -8.59
N ILE A 56 -0.17 8.48 -8.93
CA ILE A 56 -0.53 9.56 -8.02
C ILE A 56 -2.02 9.41 -7.74
N VAL A 57 -2.35 8.97 -6.53
CA VAL A 57 -3.72 8.72 -6.07
C VAL A 57 -4.10 9.85 -5.14
N ASP A 58 -5.10 10.65 -5.54
CA ASP A 58 -5.56 11.82 -4.77
C ASP A 58 -4.42 12.77 -4.33
N GLY A 59 -3.40 12.92 -5.20
CA GLY A 59 -2.22 13.76 -4.96
C GLY A 59 -1.06 13.07 -4.23
N ALA A 60 -1.24 11.85 -3.74
CA ALA A 60 -0.20 11.07 -3.06
C ALA A 60 0.48 10.06 -4.00
N TRP A 61 1.81 9.97 -3.91
CA TRP A 61 2.59 8.99 -4.66
C TRP A 61 2.38 7.59 -4.11
N THR A 62 1.87 6.69 -4.95
CA THR A 62 1.44 5.35 -4.58
C THR A 62 2.04 4.32 -5.54
N LEU A 63 2.47 3.20 -4.97
CA LEU A 63 2.85 2.00 -5.72
C LEU A 63 1.70 1.02 -5.69
N SER A 64 1.55 0.26 -6.76
CA SER A 64 0.60 -0.84 -6.84
C SER A 64 1.30 -2.14 -6.50
N ASP A 65 0.64 -2.97 -5.70
CA ASP A 65 1.09 -4.32 -5.39
C ASP A 65 0.77 -5.32 -6.53
N SER A 66 -0.01 -4.89 -7.53
CA SER A 66 -0.34 -5.68 -8.72
C SER A 66 0.76 -5.68 -9.78
N TYR A 67 1.85 -4.94 -9.55
CA TYR A 67 2.99 -4.83 -10.47
C TYR A 67 4.29 -5.09 -9.74
N GLU A 68 5.27 -5.61 -10.48
CA GLU A 68 6.62 -5.75 -9.99
C GLU A 68 7.21 -4.38 -9.66
N GLN A 69 8.13 -4.37 -8.69
CA GLN A 69 8.76 -3.17 -8.18
C GLN A 69 10.27 -3.25 -8.36
N ASP A 70 10.88 -2.14 -8.74
CA ASP A 70 12.33 -1.98 -8.82
C ASP A 70 12.78 -0.85 -7.90
N ASN A 71 13.89 -1.10 -7.17
CA ASN A 71 14.53 -0.16 -6.25
C ASN A 71 16.01 0.07 -6.60
N SER A 72 16.45 -0.31 -7.80
CA SER A 72 17.85 -0.25 -8.25
C SER A 72 18.49 1.15 -8.12
N GLN A 73 17.70 2.22 -8.13
CA GLN A 73 18.18 3.61 -8.05
C GLN A 73 17.90 4.31 -6.71
N ASN A 74 17.64 3.56 -5.63
CA ASN A 74 17.11 4.09 -4.36
C ASN A 74 15.78 4.85 -4.52
N VAL A 75 15.09 4.60 -5.63
CA VAL A 75 13.75 5.10 -5.94
C VAL A 75 12.92 3.89 -6.27
N LEU A 76 11.89 3.65 -5.45
CA LEU A 76 10.99 2.53 -5.63
C LEU A 76 9.90 2.90 -6.65
N ASN A 77 9.88 2.15 -7.76
CA ASN A 77 8.93 2.31 -8.86
C ASN A 77 8.28 0.97 -9.21
N ASN A 78 7.08 1.01 -9.76
CA ASN A 78 6.54 -0.15 -10.47
C ASN A 78 7.16 -0.23 -11.88
N PHE A 79 7.23 -1.43 -12.45
CA PHE A 79 7.58 -1.58 -13.86
C PHE A 79 6.76 -2.66 -14.55
N VAL A 80 6.69 -2.57 -15.89
CA VAL A 80 6.14 -3.60 -16.76
C VAL A 80 7.04 -3.76 -17.98
N VAL A 81 7.28 -5.00 -18.39
CA VAL A 81 7.95 -5.31 -19.66
C VAL A 81 6.88 -5.45 -20.72
N VAL A 82 7.00 -4.68 -21.81
CA VAL A 82 6.05 -4.70 -22.91
C VAL A 82 6.27 -5.96 -23.73
N SER A 83 5.46 -7.00 -23.51
CA SER A 83 5.50 -8.19 -24.35
C SER A 83 4.76 -7.95 -25.67
N GLU A 84 5.23 -8.57 -26.76
CA GLU A 84 4.49 -8.62 -28.05
C GLU A 84 3.15 -9.36 -27.93
N GLU A 85 2.92 -10.05 -26.81
CA GLU A 85 1.70 -10.80 -26.53
C GLU A 85 0.68 -9.97 -25.74
N VAL A 86 -0.59 -10.07 -26.16
CA VAL A 86 -1.78 -9.55 -25.47
C VAL A 86 -2.00 -10.35 -24.18
N LYS A 87 -1.17 -10.12 -23.17
CA LYS A 87 -1.52 -10.46 -21.79
C LYS A 87 -2.32 -9.30 -21.24
N THR A 88 -3.65 -9.35 -21.42
CA THR A 88 -4.53 -8.61 -20.51
C THR A 88 -4.11 -9.01 -19.10
N PRO A 89 -3.66 -8.09 -18.23
CA PRO A 89 -3.43 -8.45 -16.84
C PRO A 89 -4.76 -8.97 -16.30
N ALA A 90 -4.79 -10.26 -16.01
CA ALA A 90 -5.89 -10.88 -15.28
C ALA A 90 -6.06 -10.11 -13.97
N PRO A 91 -7.29 -9.83 -13.50
CA PRO A 91 -7.51 -9.15 -12.24
C PRO A 91 -6.93 -10.02 -11.13
N ALA A 92 -5.70 -9.72 -10.70
CA ALA A 92 -5.08 -10.40 -9.59
C ALA A 92 -5.82 -9.98 -8.31
N ALA A 93 -6.47 -10.97 -7.71
CA ALA A 93 -7.28 -10.84 -6.51
C ALA A 93 -6.57 -10.06 -5.40
N ALA A 94 -7.33 -9.16 -4.77
CA ALA A 94 -6.92 -8.36 -3.62
C ALA A 94 -6.49 -9.21 -2.42
N PRO A 95 -5.47 -8.74 -1.65
CA PRO A 95 -5.47 -8.89 -0.21
C PRO A 95 -5.81 -7.54 0.46
N LYS A 96 -6.71 -7.64 1.43
CA LYS A 96 -7.28 -6.55 2.23
C LYS A 96 -6.20 -5.84 3.04
N SER A 97 -6.09 -4.52 2.90
CA SER A 97 -5.50 -3.67 3.96
C SER A 97 -6.46 -2.54 4.30
N ARG A 98 -7.34 -2.82 5.27
CA ARG A 98 -8.13 -1.81 5.96
C ARG A 98 -7.29 -1.34 7.15
N VAL A 99 -6.71 -0.15 7.05
CA VAL A 99 -6.27 0.61 8.22
C VAL A 99 -7.26 1.76 8.40
N ALA A 100 -8.25 1.55 9.27
CA ALA A 100 -9.11 2.60 9.84
C ALA A 100 -9.58 2.05 11.20
N ALA A 101 -8.98 2.50 12.30
CA ALA A 101 -9.30 3.72 13.04
C ALA A 101 -10.23 3.40 14.22
N LEU A 102 -9.73 3.53 15.45
CA LEU A 102 -10.52 3.77 16.64
C LEU A 102 -9.72 4.69 17.57
N ALA A 103 -10.14 5.95 17.64
CA ALA A 103 -9.70 6.94 18.62
C ALA A 103 -10.84 7.18 19.61
N ASN A 104 -10.46 7.23 20.90
CA ASN A 104 -11.06 8.02 21.99
C ASN A 104 -12.46 7.56 22.49
N GLU A 105 -12.82 7.58 23.79
CA GLU A 105 -12.39 8.42 24.91
C GLU A 105 -12.92 7.84 26.25
N ASP A 106 -12.25 8.19 27.33
CA ASP A 106 -12.47 7.79 28.72
C ASP A 106 -13.76 8.35 29.35
N LYS A 107 -14.41 7.57 30.24
CA LYS A 107 -14.98 8.07 31.52
C LYS A 107 -15.10 6.96 32.57
N GLU A 108 -14.30 7.15 33.62
CA GLU A 108 -14.39 6.55 34.95
C GLU A 108 -15.65 7.04 35.71
N ILE A 109 -16.26 6.20 36.57
CA ILE A 109 -16.66 6.49 37.98
C ILE A 109 -17.53 5.33 38.57
N VAL A 110 -16.91 4.65 39.55
CA VAL A 110 -17.40 4.22 40.89
C VAL A 110 -18.59 3.24 41.02
N GLY A 111 -18.26 2.06 41.57
CA GLY A 111 -18.70 1.72 42.94
C GLY A 111 -19.41 0.40 43.17
N ARG A 112 -18.74 -0.53 43.88
CA ARG A 112 -19.16 -1.21 45.13
C ARG A 112 -18.69 -2.68 45.14
N ALA A 113 -17.75 -2.96 46.03
CA ALA A 113 -17.22 -4.29 46.30
C ALA A 113 -18.26 -5.23 46.94
N SER A 114 -18.12 -6.52 46.68
CA SER A 114 -18.29 -7.55 47.70
C SER A 114 -17.28 -8.66 47.48
N GLU A 115 -16.83 -9.20 48.60
CA GLU A 115 -15.55 -9.82 48.87
C GLU A 115 -15.78 -11.30 49.17
N SER A 116 -15.37 -12.19 48.25
CA SER A 116 -15.14 -13.62 48.49
C SER A 116 -14.84 -14.29 47.16
N ASP A 117 -13.58 -14.58 46.90
CA ASP A 117 -13.10 -15.82 46.25
C ASP A 117 -11.58 -15.74 46.14
N LEU A 118 -10.95 -15.70 47.32
CA LEU A 118 -9.56 -16.07 47.50
C LEU A 118 -9.47 -17.60 47.46
N GLU A 119 -9.18 -18.19 46.31
CA GLU A 119 -8.50 -19.48 46.30
C GLU A 119 -7.44 -19.58 45.18
N ARG A 120 -6.19 -19.42 45.65
CA ARG A 120 -5.17 -20.48 45.57
C ARG A 120 -4.66 -20.85 44.17
N ILE A 121 -3.64 -20.10 43.71
CA ILE A 121 -2.23 -20.53 43.55
C ILE A 121 -1.41 -19.29 43.14
N SER A 122 -0.42 -18.94 43.98
CA SER A 122 0.47 -17.78 43.85
C SER A 122 1.57 -17.99 42.78
N PRO A 123 2.14 -16.91 42.22
CA PRO A 123 2.81 -16.88 40.93
C PRO A 123 4.33 -16.90 41.05
N ALA A 124 5.02 -17.41 40.01
CA ALA A 124 6.45 -17.17 39.85
C ALA A 124 6.88 -17.23 38.37
N ARG A 125 6.96 -16.06 37.72
CA ARG A 125 8.27 -15.51 37.30
C ARG A 125 8.14 -14.08 36.70
N LYS A 126 8.46 -13.12 37.56
CA LYS A 126 9.40 -11.99 37.39
C LYS A 126 9.13 -10.97 36.27
N ASN A 127 8.64 -9.82 36.72
CA ASN A 127 8.97 -8.52 36.14
C ASN A 127 10.47 -8.21 36.31
N SER A 128 10.96 -7.41 35.37
CA SER A 128 11.87 -6.27 35.56
C SER A 128 13.25 -6.39 34.91
N VAL A 129 13.66 -5.24 34.40
CA VAL A 129 15.01 -4.79 34.03
C VAL A 129 15.45 -5.00 32.57
N TRP A 130 15.05 -4.02 31.75
CA TRP A 130 15.94 -3.17 30.94
C TRP A 130 17.28 -3.77 30.46
N LYS A 131 17.48 -3.78 29.13
CA LYS A 131 18.74 -3.58 28.35
C LYS A 131 18.48 -4.15 26.94
N CYS A 132 18.63 -3.46 25.80
CA CYS A 132 19.49 -2.34 25.43
C CYS A 132 18.84 -1.59 24.25
N PHE A 133 18.45 -0.33 24.45
CA PHE A 133 18.44 0.65 23.35
C PHE A 133 19.70 1.51 23.50
N LYS A 134 20.60 1.31 22.53
CA LYS A 134 21.72 2.15 22.07
C LYS A 134 22.24 3.24 23.02
N SER A 135 23.47 3.12 23.52
CA SER A 135 24.70 3.56 22.83
C SER A 135 24.68 5.03 22.41
N LEU A 136 25.39 5.88 23.15
CA LEU A 136 26.10 7.10 22.71
C LEU A 136 26.91 7.61 23.93
N PHE A 137 28.20 7.25 23.99
CA PHE A 137 29.35 8.10 23.64
C PHE A 137 29.53 9.26 24.64
N ASN A 138 30.50 9.04 25.54
CA ASN A 138 31.32 9.97 26.35
C ASN A 138 30.78 11.39 26.60
#